data_AF-A0AAV5CLM7-F1
#
_entry.id   AF-A0AAV5CLM7-F1
#
_cell.length_a   1.000
_cell.length_b   1.000
_cell.length_c   1.000
_cell.angle_alpha   90.00
_cell.angle_beta   90.00
_cell.angle_gamma   90.00
#
_symmetry.space_group_name_H-M   'P 1'
#
loop_
_entity.id
_entity.type
_entity.pdbx_description
1 polymer ?
#
loop_
_entity_poly.entity_id
_entity_poly.type
_entity_poly.pdbx_seq_one_letter_code
_entity_poly.pdbx_strand_id
1 'polypeptide(L)'
;MENNSSSRERRRPPCRGRRQRRSAASLGRKVRELRRLVPAAARSAPVPADRLLLRTADYIVRLRARVELLRAVSELISAHHGSTGHADGDNHDAPLAT
;
A
#
# COMPACT_ATOMS: atom_id res chain seq x y z
N MET A 1 -46.57 45.16 -37.70
CA MET A 1 -45.11 45.21 -37.63
C MET A 1 -44.72 44.90 -36.18
N GLU A 2 -44.83 43.64 -35.72
CA GLU A 2 -43.86 42.54 -35.91
C GLU A 2 -42.41 42.97 -35.61
N ASN A 3 -41.55 42.27 -34.90
CA ASN A 3 -41.57 41.10 -34.02
C ASN A 3 -40.13 41.11 -33.48
N ASN A 4 -39.87 41.18 -32.18
CA ASN A 4 -38.50 41.02 -31.69
C ASN A 4 -38.41 39.89 -30.66
N SER A 5 -38.44 38.67 -31.20
CA SER A 5 -38.15 37.42 -30.52
C SER A 5 -36.70 37.40 -30.04
N SER A 6 -36.44 38.02 -28.89
CA SER A 6 -35.15 37.90 -28.21
C SER A 6 -35.04 36.49 -27.61
N SER A 7 -34.49 35.58 -28.40
CA SER A 7 -34.08 34.24 -27.99
C SER A 7 -33.16 34.36 -26.78
N ARG A 8 -33.72 34.17 -25.58
CA ARG A 8 -32.96 34.01 -24.35
C ARG A 8 -32.21 32.68 -24.42
N GLU A 9 -31.03 32.77 -25.00
CA GLU A 9 -30.01 31.77 -25.05
C GLU A 9 -29.80 31.20 -23.65
N ARG A 10 -30.29 29.97 -23.45
CA ARG A 10 -30.18 29.20 -22.23
C ARG A 10 -28.70 28.87 -22.04
N ARG A 11 -27.97 29.77 -21.37
CA ARG A 11 -26.59 29.54 -20.91
C ARG A 11 -26.57 28.34 -19.96
N ARG A 12 -26.36 27.14 -20.53
CA ARG A 12 -26.06 25.94 -19.76
C ARG A 12 -24.74 26.17 -19.02
N PRO A 13 -24.69 26.09 -17.68
CA PRO A 13 -23.44 26.29 -16.96
C PRO A 13 -22.47 25.14 -17.30
N PRO A 14 -21.16 25.43 -17.42
CA PRO A 14 -20.19 24.41 -17.78
C PRO A 14 -20.11 23.36 -16.69
N CYS A 15 -20.40 22.11 -17.05
CA CYS A 15 -20.35 20.92 -16.19
C CYS A 15 -18.97 20.64 -15.54
N ARG A 16 -17.96 21.51 -15.77
CA ARG A 16 -16.58 21.40 -15.26
C ARG A 16 -16.51 21.44 -13.73
N GLY A 17 -17.36 22.21 -13.06
CA GLY A 17 -17.35 22.32 -11.58
C GLY A 17 -17.74 21.03 -10.85
N ARG A 18 -18.60 20.18 -11.44
CA ARG A 18 -19.03 18.91 -10.81
C ARG A 18 -17.93 17.85 -10.84
N ARG A 19 -17.15 17.77 -11.92
CA ARG A 19 -16.02 16.81 -12.03
C ARG A 19 -14.90 17.17 -11.05
N GLN A 20 -14.52 18.45 -10.97
CA GLN A 20 -13.48 18.96 -10.06
C GLN A 20 -13.80 18.69 -8.58
N ARG A 21 -15.07 18.86 -8.19
CA ARG A 21 -15.51 18.60 -6.81
C ARG A 21 -15.47 17.13 -6.45
N ARG A 22 -15.81 16.24 -7.38
CA ARG A 22 -15.74 14.78 -7.19
C ARG A 22 -14.28 14.31 -7.06
N SER A 23 -13.37 14.84 -7.87
CA SER A 23 -11.94 14.49 -7.78
C SER A 23 -11.29 15.04 -6.51
N ALA A 24 -11.66 16.24 -6.06
CA ALA A 24 -11.17 16.77 -4.78
C ALA A 24 -11.68 15.95 -3.57
N ALA A 25 -12.95 15.51 -3.60
CA ALA A 25 -13.51 14.66 -2.56
C ALA A 25 -12.85 13.28 -2.51
N SER A 26 -12.54 12.67 -3.67
CA SER A 26 -11.84 11.38 -3.72
C SER A 26 -10.38 11.50 -3.27
N LEU A 27 -9.68 12.58 -3.64
CA LEU A 27 -8.34 12.88 -3.17
C LEU A 27 -8.32 13.08 -1.65
N GLY A 28 -9.29 13.81 -1.10
CA GLY A 28 -9.41 14.00 0.35
C GLY A 28 -9.64 12.70 1.12
N ARG A 29 -10.34 11.70 0.53
CA ARG A 29 -10.46 10.36 1.12
C ARG A 29 -9.12 9.61 1.11
N LYS A 30 -8.39 9.64 -0.01
CA LYS A 30 -7.07 9.01 -0.14
C LYS A 30 -6.04 9.61 0.83
N VAL A 31 -6.02 10.93 0.99
CA VAL A 31 -5.14 11.62 1.95
C VAL A 31 -5.47 11.25 3.39
N ARG A 32 -6.77 11.15 3.75
CA ARG A 32 -7.19 10.66 5.08
C ARG A 32 -6.71 9.24 5.35
N GLU A 33 -6.85 8.36 4.36
CA GLU A 33 -6.42 6.98 4.49
C GLU A 33 -4.91 6.88 4.66
N LEU A 34 -4.15 7.65 3.89
CA LEU A 34 -2.71 7.70 4.01
C LEU A 34 -2.26 8.21 5.39
N ARG A 35 -2.97 9.16 5.99
CA ARG A 35 -2.70 9.62 7.36
C ARG A 35 -2.92 8.54 8.41
N ARG A 36 -3.84 7.60 8.20
CA ARG A 36 -4.10 6.48 9.12
C ARG A 36 -3.00 5.41 9.05
N LEU A 37 -2.48 5.17 7.85
CA LEU A 37 -1.48 4.11 7.60
C LEU A 37 -0.04 4.52 7.98
N VAL A 38 0.27 5.82 8.01
CA VAL A 38 1.62 6.30 8.34
C VAL A 38 1.74 6.52 9.85
N PRO A 39 2.62 5.79 10.58
CA PRO A 39 2.67 5.76 12.05
C PRO A 39 2.89 7.12 12.75
N ALA A 40 3.42 8.10 12.01
CA ALA A 40 3.72 9.45 12.50
C ALA A 40 2.68 10.51 12.09
N ALA A 41 1.75 10.21 11.19
CA ALA A 41 0.70 11.15 10.78
C ALA A 41 -0.55 11.09 11.68
N ALA A 42 -0.68 10.02 12.48
CA ALA A 42 -1.76 9.83 13.44
C ALA A 42 -1.52 10.50 14.80
N ARG A 43 -0.28 10.90 15.15
CA ARG A 43 0.12 11.23 16.53
C ARG A 43 0.51 12.69 16.83
N SER A 44 0.64 13.57 15.83
CA SER A 44 0.92 14.99 16.13
C SER A 44 0.57 15.88 14.95
N ALA A 45 -0.37 16.79 15.18
CA ALA A 45 -0.85 17.89 14.33
C ALA A 45 -1.27 17.52 12.88
N PRO A 46 -2.18 18.29 12.25
CA PRO A 46 -2.52 18.10 10.84
C PRO A 46 -1.28 18.33 9.96
N VAL A 47 -0.61 17.25 9.53
CA VAL A 47 0.52 17.36 8.60
C VAL A 47 0.00 17.80 7.22
N PRO A 48 0.57 18.86 6.60
CA PRO A 48 0.25 19.26 5.23
C PRO A 48 0.42 18.10 4.24
N ALA A 49 -0.34 18.09 3.16
CA ALA A 49 -0.34 16.98 2.20
C ALA A 49 1.05 16.68 1.63
N ASP A 50 1.86 17.70 1.34
CA ASP A 50 3.20 17.52 0.75
C ASP A 50 4.16 16.83 1.73
N ARG A 51 4.10 17.23 3.02
CA ARG A 51 4.89 16.59 4.08
C ARG A 51 4.40 15.18 4.41
N LEU A 52 3.12 14.88 4.16
CA LEU A 52 2.58 13.53 4.31
C LEU A 52 3.20 12.58 3.28
N LEU A 53 3.30 13.00 2.01
CA LEU A 53 3.89 12.20 0.95
C LEU A 53 5.36 11.89 1.21
N LEU A 54 6.14 12.88 1.64
CA LEU A 54 7.55 12.69 2.00
C LEU A 54 7.70 11.66 3.14
N ARG A 55 6.91 11.81 4.21
CA ARG A 55 6.88 10.84 5.32
C ARG A 55 6.45 9.44 4.88
N THR A 56 5.51 9.34 3.94
CA THR A 56 5.12 8.07 3.35
C THR A 56 6.28 7.43 2.61
N ALA A 57 7.01 8.18 1.79
CA ALA A 57 8.19 7.67 1.08
C ALA A 57 9.22 7.10 2.06
N ASP A 58 9.57 7.86 3.10
CA ASP A 58 10.50 7.40 4.14
C ASP A 58 10.00 6.14 4.85
N TYR A 59 8.68 6.08 5.12
CA TYR A 59 8.08 4.92 5.79
C TYR A 59 8.11 3.67 4.91
N ILE A 60 7.86 3.81 3.60
CA ILE A 60 7.97 2.70 2.65
C ILE A 60 9.39 2.14 2.63
N VAL A 61 10.41 3.01 2.59
CA VAL A 61 11.82 2.59 2.60
C VAL A 61 12.14 1.81 3.88
N ARG A 62 11.76 2.34 5.06
CA ARG A 62 11.97 1.64 6.33
C ARG A 62 11.25 0.30 6.40
N LEU A 63 10.04 0.22 5.87
CA LEU A 63 9.26 -1.02 5.88
C LEU A 63 9.89 -2.08 4.99
N ARG A 64 10.37 -1.71 3.80
CA ARG A 64 11.10 -2.61 2.89
C ARG A 64 12.34 -3.18 3.55
N ALA A 65 13.18 -2.32 4.13
CA ALA A 65 14.38 -2.74 4.86
C ALA A 65 14.05 -3.72 6.01
N ARG A 66 12.96 -3.46 6.75
CA ARG A 66 12.51 -4.37 7.82
C ARG A 66 12.06 -5.72 7.28
N VAL A 67 11.36 -5.76 6.16
CA VAL A 67 10.93 -7.02 5.51
C VAL A 67 12.14 -7.80 5.01
N GLU A 68 13.11 -7.13 4.37
CA GLU A 68 14.35 -7.75 3.90
C GLU A 68 15.15 -8.35 5.07
N LEU A 69 15.31 -7.60 6.16
CA LEU A 69 15.95 -8.11 7.38
C LEU A 69 15.24 -9.35 7.92
N LEU A 70 13.91 -9.31 8.06
CA LEU A 70 13.13 -10.45 8.57
C LEU A 70 13.24 -11.67 7.66
N ARG A 71 13.27 -11.48 6.33
CA ARG A 71 13.53 -12.55 5.38
C ARG A 71 14.91 -13.16 5.56
N ALA A 72 15.96 -12.33 5.67
CA ALA A 72 17.32 -12.82 5.90
C ALA A 72 17.44 -13.61 7.21
N VAL A 73 16.78 -13.14 8.28
CA VAL A 73 16.71 -13.87 9.55
C VAL A 73 15.96 -15.20 9.38
N SER A 74 14.85 -15.21 8.65
CA SER A 74 14.09 -16.43 8.37
C SER A 74 14.91 -17.46 7.59
N GLU A 75 15.69 -17.03 6.59
CA GLU A 75 16.56 -17.92 5.82
C GLU A 75 17.69 -18.49 6.68
N LEU A 76 18.31 -17.66 7.53
CA LEU A 76 19.35 -18.13 8.46
C LEU A 76 18.82 -19.19 9.43
N ILE A 77 17.62 -18.93 9.96
CA ILE A 77 16.87 -19.87 10.78
C ILE A 77 16.66 -21.13 9.93
N SER A 78 15.94 -21.07 8.80
CA SER A 78 15.67 -22.21 7.90
C SER A 78 16.88 -23.07 7.55
N ALA A 79 18.01 -22.45 7.23
CA ALA A 79 19.26 -23.14 6.90
C ALA A 79 19.83 -23.94 8.08
N HIS A 80 19.67 -23.45 9.31
CA HIS A 80 20.15 -24.14 10.51
C HIS A 80 19.35 -25.41 10.84
N HIS A 81 18.05 -25.46 10.53
CA HIS A 81 17.24 -26.67 10.74
C HIS A 81 17.34 -27.68 9.60
N GLY A 82 17.77 -27.25 8.40
CA GLY A 82 18.03 -28.16 7.28
C GLY A 82 19.27 -29.03 7.47
N SER A 83 20.16 -28.67 8.40
CA SER A 83 21.41 -29.40 8.68
C SER A 83 21.26 -30.55 9.70
N THR A 84 20.13 -30.65 10.41
CA THR A 84 19.93 -31.66 11.48
C THR A 84 19.10 -32.87 11.05
N GLY A 85 18.81 -33.03 9.76
CA GLY A 85 17.95 -34.09 9.21
C GLY A 85 18.63 -35.16 8.36
N HIS A 86 19.94 -35.38 8.49
CA HIS A 86 20.65 -36.45 7.77
C HIS A 86 21.50 -37.27 8.75
N ALA A 87 20.84 -38.17 9.49
CA ALA A 87 21.50 -39.26 10.19
C ALA A 87 20.84 -40.57 9.73
N ASP A 88 21.56 -41.25 8.85
CA ASP A 88 21.64 -42.70 8.68
C ASP A 88 20.35 -43.51 8.75
N GLY A 89 19.73 -43.66 7.58
CA GLY A 89 18.80 -44.73 7.26
C GLY A 89 19.49 -45.89 6.52
N ASP A 90 20.72 -46.25 6.89
CA ASP A 90 21.39 -47.45 6.37
C ASP A 90 21.57 -48.46 7.51
N ASN A 91 20.47 -49.11 7.91
CA ASN A 91 20.58 -50.38 8.64
C ASN A 91 20.22 -51.51 7.68
N HIS A 92 21.27 -52.06 7.08
CA HIS A 92 21.28 -53.39 6.50
C HIS A 92 20.90 -54.39 7.60
N ASP A 93 19.71 -54.99 7.51
CA ASP A 93 19.47 -56.28 8.15
C ASP A 93 18.77 -57.22 7.17
N ALA A 94 19.52 -58.25 6.80
CA ALA A 94 19.18 -59.28 5.85
C ALA A 94 18.05 -60.19 6.35
N PRO A 95 17.20 -60.76 5.47
CA PRO A 95 16.30 -61.82 5.88
C PRO A 95 17.09 -63.12 6.07
N LEU A 96 17.17 -63.59 7.32
CA LEU A 96 17.57 -64.96 7.63
C LEU A 96 16.53 -65.92 7.04
N ALA A 97 16.97 -66.68 6.04
CA ALA A 97 16.26 -67.85 5.54
C ALA A 97 16.55 -69.05 6.46
N THR A 98 15.50 -69.58 7.07
CA THR A 98 15.40 -70.99 7.51
C THR A 98 13.96 -71.44 7.35
#